data_AF-A0A2S1XM32-F1
#
_entry.id   AF-A0A2S1XM32-F1
#
_cell.length_a   1.000
_cell.length_b   1.000
_cell.length_c   1.000
_cell.angle_alpha   90.00
_cell.angle_beta   90.00
_cell.angle_gamma   90.00
#
_symmetry.space_group_name_H-M   'P 1'
#
loop_
_entity.id
_entity.type
_entity.pdbx_description
1 polymer ?
#
loop_
_entity_poly.entity_id
_entity_poly.type
_entity_poly.pdbx_seq_one_letter_code
_entity_poly.pdbx_strand_id
1 'polypeptide(L)'
;MALLEDLAPLEALERRHDDAPPRDALRAAVLQGAERYAILAQAAALRLHARMAEEARRGSAHRRRALPADRTASDVWLARLAAALTHHRNAASALVRADG
;
A
#
# COMPACT_ATOMS: atom_id res chain seq x y z
N MET A 1 -13.07 -19.43 24.90
CA MET A 1 -12.45 -18.38 25.73
C MET A 1 -11.64 -17.34 24.94
N ALA A 2 -11.64 -17.33 23.60
CA ALA A 2 -10.84 -16.40 22.79
C ALA A 2 -11.44 -14.98 22.63
N LEU A 3 -12.74 -14.79 22.90
CA LEU A 3 -13.45 -13.52 22.63
C LEU A 3 -13.12 -12.38 23.62
N LEU A 4 -12.64 -12.69 24.83
CA LEU A 4 -12.33 -11.67 25.84
C LEU A 4 -10.93 -11.07 25.67
N GLU A 5 -9.97 -11.83 25.13
CA GLU A 5 -8.62 -11.31 24.84
C GLU A 5 -8.64 -10.34 23.64
N ASP A 6 -9.56 -10.54 22.69
CA ASP A 6 -9.71 -9.72 21.48
C ASP A 6 -10.31 -8.32 21.72
N LEU A 7 -10.91 -8.03 22.88
CA LEU A 7 -11.51 -6.71 23.16
C LEU A 7 -10.65 -5.83 24.06
N ALA A 8 -9.64 -6.39 24.73
CA ALA A 8 -8.82 -5.68 25.71
C ALA A 8 -8.17 -4.38 25.17
N PRO A 9 -7.66 -4.31 23.91
CA PRO A 9 -7.12 -3.07 23.37
C PRO A 9 -8.18 -1.99 23.10
N LEU A 10 -9.40 -2.40 22.72
CA LEU A 10 -10.50 -1.49 22.46
C LEU A 10 -11.07 -0.93 23.76
N GLU A 11 -11.29 -1.79 24.76
CA GLU A 11 -11.74 -1.39 26.10
C GLU A 11 -10.71 -0.49 26.80
N ALA A 12 -9.41 -0.71 26.58
CA ALA A 12 -8.36 0.16 27.09
C ALA A 12 -8.35 1.53 26.40
N LEU A 13 -8.71 1.60 25.12
CA LEU A 13 -8.82 2.84 24.36
C LEU A 13 -10.05 3.65 24.81
N GLU A 14 -11.21 3.00 24.97
CA GLU A 14 -12.43 3.62 25.48
C GLU A 14 -12.22 4.22 26.88
N ARG A 15 -11.52 3.51 27.78
CA ARG A 15 -11.21 4.03 29.13
C ARG A 15 -10.26 5.23 29.16
N ARG A 16 -9.50 5.47 28.09
CA ARG A 16 -8.50 6.55 28.01
C ARG A 16 -9.01 7.81 27.33
N HIS A 17 -10.13 7.73 26.64
CA HIS A 17 -10.65 8.81 25.82
C HIS A 17 -12.14 9.03 26.12
N ASP A 18 -12.44 10.14 26.78
CA ASP A 18 -13.83 10.57 27.04
C ASP A 18 -14.51 11.08 25.75
N ASP A 19 -13.71 11.51 24.76
CA ASP A 19 -14.13 11.94 23.42
C ASP A 19 -13.67 10.93 22.35
N ALA A 20 -14.05 11.15 21.08
CA ALA A 20 -13.68 10.26 19.99
C ALA A 20 -12.13 10.10 19.87
N PRO A 21 -11.59 8.87 19.99
CA PRO A 21 -10.15 8.65 19.95
C PRO A 21 -9.56 8.92 18.55
N PRO A 22 -8.26 9.23 18.45
CA PRO A 22 -7.59 9.35 17.15
C PRO A 22 -7.80 8.11 16.29
N ARG A 23 -8.08 8.30 14.99
CA ARG A 23 -8.40 7.20 14.06
C ARG A 23 -7.33 6.11 14.01
N ASP A 24 -6.06 6.48 14.14
CA ASP A 24 -4.96 5.52 14.10
C ASP A 24 -4.87 4.68 15.39
N ALA A 25 -5.19 5.28 16.54
CA ALA A 25 -5.31 4.54 17.80
C ALA A 25 -6.49 3.56 17.76
N LEU A 26 -7.62 3.97 17.17
CA LEU A 26 -8.77 3.10 16.95
C LEU A 26 -8.44 1.93 16.01
N ARG A 27 -7.75 2.19 14.89
CA ARG A 27 -7.32 1.14 13.95
C ARG A 27 -6.36 0.15 14.60
N ALA A 28 -5.41 0.64 15.39
CA ALA A 28 -4.50 -0.20 16.14
C ALA A 28 -5.28 -1.07 17.15
N ALA A 29 -6.21 -0.49 17.91
CA ALA A 29 -7.03 -1.24 18.87
C ALA A 29 -7.86 -2.35 18.18
N VAL A 30 -8.53 -2.03 17.06
CA VAL A 30 -9.31 -3.01 16.28
C VAL A 30 -8.45 -4.12 15.69
N LEU A 31 -7.17 -3.83 15.41
CA LEU A 31 -6.23 -4.78 14.84
C LEU A 31 -5.32 -5.43 15.88
N GLN A 32 -5.73 -5.44 17.15
CA GLN A 32 -5.00 -6.05 18.27
C GLN A 32 -3.60 -5.48 18.52
N GLY A 33 -3.46 -4.17 18.35
CA GLY A 33 -2.26 -3.42 18.68
C GLY A 33 -1.55 -2.78 17.49
N ALA A 34 -0.64 -1.86 17.81
CA ALA A 34 0.09 -1.07 16.83
C ALA A 34 1.03 -1.91 15.95
N GLU A 35 1.63 -2.97 16.50
CA GLU A 35 2.54 -3.85 15.76
C GLU A 35 1.81 -4.61 14.64
N ARG A 36 0.70 -5.27 14.98
CA ARG A 36 -0.11 -5.99 14.00
C ARG A 36 -0.73 -5.05 12.96
N TYR A 37 -1.16 -3.86 13.37
CA TYR A 37 -1.58 -2.82 12.43
C TYR A 37 -0.46 -2.43 11.45
N ALA A 38 0.75 -2.18 11.95
CA ALA A 38 1.90 -1.80 11.12
C ALA A 38 2.22 -2.89 10.09
N ILE A 39 2.31 -4.15 10.51
CA ILE A 39 2.56 -5.30 9.63
C ILE A 39 1.49 -5.39 8.52
N LEU A 40 0.21 -5.26 8.89
CA LEU A 40 -0.89 -5.33 7.92
C LEU A 40 -0.91 -4.14 6.96
N ALA A 41 -0.64 -2.93 7.46
CA ALA A 41 -0.55 -1.72 6.65
C ALA A 41 0.61 -1.82 5.64
N GLN A 42 1.75 -2.33 6.08
CA GLN A 42 2.92 -2.60 5.25
C GLN A 42 2.63 -3.63 4.16
N ALA A 43 2.06 -4.77 4.53
CA ALA A 43 1.67 -5.80 3.57
C ALA A 43 0.62 -5.31 2.57
N ALA A 44 -0.29 -4.42 2.98
CA ALA A 44 -1.26 -3.80 2.09
C ALA A 44 -0.59 -2.81 1.12
N ALA A 45 0.32 -1.97 1.61
CA ALA A 45 1.07 -1.02 0.79
C ALA A 45 1.94 -1.74 -0.26
N LEU A 46 2.61 -2.82 0.13
CA LEU A 46 3.39 -3.65 -0.79
C LEU A 46 2.53 -4.24 -1.91
N ARG A 47 1.36 -4.81 -1.56
CA ARG A 47 0.41 -5.35 -2.54
C ARG A 47 -0.12 -4.28 -3.49
N LEU A 48 -0.41 -3.09 -2.98
CA LEU A 48 -0.85 -1.96 -3.80
C LEU A 48 0.23 -1.58 -4.82
N HIS A 49 1.46 -1.36 -4.38
CA HIS A 49 2.56 -0.99 -5.29
C HIS A 49 2.87 -2.09 -6.31
N ALA A 50 2.82 -3.36 -5.91
CA ALA A 50 2.97 -4.48 -6.83
C ALA A 50 1.88 -4.49 -7.91
N ARG A 51 0.62 -4.27 -7.53
CA ARG A 51 -0.51 -4.17 -8.46
C ARG A 51 -0.36 -2.99 -9.41
N MET A 52 -0.04 -1.80 -8.90
CA MET A 52 0.10 -0.61 -9.74
C MET A 52 1.28 -0.74 -10.73
N ALA A 53 2.38 -1.36 -10.33
CA ALA A 53 3.49 -1.69 -11.23
C ALA A 53 3.04 -2.65 -12.34
N GLU A 54 2.21 -3.64 -12.02
CA GLU A 54 1.66 -4.57 -13.01
C GLU A 54 0.71 -3.87 -13.98
N GLU A 55 -0.17 -2.98 -13.50
CA GLU A 55 -1.04 -2.17 -14.34
C GLU A 55 -0.24 -1.28 -15.30
N ALA A 56 0.83 -0.64 -14.81
CA ALA A 56 1.74 0.15 -15.64
C ALA A 56 2.45 -0.70 -16.72
N ARG A 57 2.88 -1.93 -16.40
CA ARG A 57 3.47 -2.87 -17.37
C ARG A 57 2.47 -3.27 -18.45
N ARG A 58 1.24 -3.64 -18.05
CA ARG A 58 0.16 -4.00 -19.00
C ARG A 58 -0.19 -2.83 -19.91
N GLY A 59 -0.36 -1.64 -19.34
CA GLY A 59 -0.60 -0.41 -20.11
C GLY A 59 0.51 -0.13 -21.10
N SER A 60 1.78 -0.31 -20.70
CA SER A 60 2.94 -0.11 -21.57
C SER A 60 2.95 -1.11 -22.72
N ALA A 61 2.72 -2.39 -22.43
CA ALA A 61 2.64 -3.45 -23.44
C ALA A 61 1.49 -3.20 -24.43
N HIS A 62 0.31 -2.81 -23.93
CA HIS A 62 -0.84 -2.46 -24.75
C HIS A 62 -0.55 -1.26 -25.65
N ARG A 63 0.00 -0.16 -25.10
CA ARG A 63 0.33 1.05 -25.85
C ARG A 63 1.39 0.80 -26.93
N ARG A 64 2.43 0.02 -26.63
CA ARG A 64 3.47 -0.37 -27.61
C ARG A 64 2.92 -1.17 -28.79
N ARG A 65 1.90 -2.01 -28.58
CA ARG A 65 1.27 -2.78 -29.68
C ARG A 65 0.51 -1.90 -30.66
N ALA A 66 0.04 -0.74 -30.21
CA ALA A 66 -0.74 0.20 -31.02
C ALA A 66 0.12 1.31 -31.66
N LEU A 67 1.44 1.33 -31.40
CA LEU A 67 2.34 2.38 -31.87
C LEU A 67 3.35 1.86 -32.90
N PRO A 68 3.61 2.62 -33.97
CA PRO A 68 4.77 2.43 -34.81
C PRO A 68 6.08 2.53 -34.01
N ALA A 69 7.10 1.79 -34.46
CA ALA A 69 8.39 1.71 -33.75
C ALA A 69 9.09 3.08 -33.62
N ASP A 70 9.04 3.90 -34.67
CA ASP A 70 9.60 5.26 -34.71
C ASP A 70 8.92 6.23 -33.73
N ARG A 71 7.67 5.95 -33.34
CA ARG A 71 6.90 6.78 -32.41
C ARG A 71 7.03 6.37 -30.95
N THR A 72 7.58 5.19 -30.67
CA THR A 72 7.68 4.66 -29.30
C THR A 72 8.53 5.56 -28.40
N ALA A 73 9.65 6.09 -28.90
CA ALA A 73 10.59 6.89 -28.11
C ALA A 73 10.04 8.28 -27.72
N SER A 74 9.10 8.82 -28.50
CA SER A 74 8.49 10.14 -28.27
C SER A 74 7.09 10.06 -27.66
N ASP A 75 6.58 8.86 -27.39
CA ASP A 75 5.24 8.69 -26.85
C ASP A 75 5.18 9.09 -25.36
N VAL A 76 4.51 10.21 -25.10
CA VAL A 76 4.34 10.77 -23.75
C VAL A 76 3.62 9.79 -22.82
N TRP A 77 2.70 8.97 -23.33
CA TRP A 77 1.98 8.00 -22.50
C TRP A 77 2.88 6.85 -22.05
N LEU A 78 3.73 6.32 -22.94
CA LEU A 78 4.77 5.36 -22.57
C LEU A 78 5.76 5.93 -21.56
N ALA A 79 6.19 7.18 -21.72
CA ALA A 79 7.07 7.83 -20.75
C ALA A 79 6.42 7.91 -19.36
N ARG A 80 5.13 8.28 -19.29
CA ARG A 80 4.36 8.33 -18.03
C ARG A 80 4.19 6.95 -17.40
N LEU A 81 3.89 5.92 -18.19
CA LEU A 81 3.74 4.55 -17.69
C LEU A 81 5.08 3.98 -17.19
N ALA A 82 6.19 4.28 -17.88
CA ALA A 82 7.52 3.91 -17.42
C ALA A 82 7.88 4.62 -16.10
N ALA A 83 7.57 5.90 -15.96
CA ALA A 83 7.76 6.64 -14.72
C ALA A 83 6.92 6.06 -13.57
N ALA A 84 5.64 5.74 -13.81
CA ALA A 84 4.76 5.12 -12.83
C ALA A 84 5.29 3.73 -12.39
N LEU A 85 5.75 2.92 -13.35
CA LEU A 85 6.37 1.62 -13.06
C LEU A 85 7.60 1.79 -12.15
N THR A 86 8.51 2.70 -12.48
CA THR A 86 9.70 2.98 -11.67
C THR A 86 9.31 3.45 -10.27
N HIS A 87 8.36 4.39 -10.17
CA HIS A 87 7.88 4.89 -8.89
C HIS A 87 7.34 3.78 -7.99
N HIS A 88 6.46 2.92 -8.49
CA HIS A 88 5.87 1.85 -7.69
C HIS A 88 6.88 0.74 -7.33
N ARG A 89 7.84 0.44 -8.21
CA ARG A 89 8.94 -0.47 -7.86
C ARG A 89 9.81 0.09 -6.73
N ASN A 90 10.19 1.37 -6.83
CA ASN A 90 11.01 2.03 -5.82
C ASN A 90 10.29 2.11 -4.48
N ALA A 91 8.99 2.42 -4.48
CA ALA A 91 8.18 2.45 -3.28
C ALA A 91 8.08 1.06 -2.62
N ALA A 92 7.84 0.00 -3.40
CA ALA A 92 7.86 -1.37 -2.89
C ALA A 92 9.24 -1.76 -2.31
N SER A 93 10.34 -1.42 -3.00
CA SER A 93 11.70 -1.66 -2.49
C SER A 93 12.02 -0.86 -1.23
N ALA A 94 11.45 0.35 -1.07
CA ALA A 94 11.59 1.14 0.16
C ALA A 94 10.88 0.46 1.33
N LEU A 95 9.67 -0.07 1.13
CA LEU A 95 8.93 -0.82 2.16
C LEU A 95 9.70 -2.07 2.60
N VAL A 96 10.20 -2.88 1.66
CA VAL A 96 10.98 -4.08 2.00
C VAL A 96 12.24 -3.75 2.81
N ARG A 97 12.88 -2.60 2.53
CA ARG A 97 14.05 -2.13 3.30
C ARG A 97 13.71 -1.54 4.66
N ALA A 98 12.47 -1.11 4.87
CA ALA A 98 12.02 -0.61 6.16
C ALA A 98 11.62 -1.75 7.13
N ASP A 99 11.38 -2.96 6.59
CA ASP A 99 11.07 -4.17 7.37
C ASP A 99 12.31 -4.98 7.81
N GLY A 100 13.47 -4.77 7.18
CA GLY A 100 14.70 -5.54 7.41
C GLY A 100 15.71 -4.77 8.23
#